data_AF-A0A7S2QQR5-F1
#
_entry.id   AF-A0A7S2QQR5-F1
#
_cell.length_a   1.000
_cell.length_b   1.000
_cell.length_c   1.000
_cell.angle_alpha   90.00
_cell.angle_beta   90.00
_cell.angle_gamma   90.00
#
_symmetry.space_group_name_H-M   'P 1'
#
loop_
_entity.id
_entity.type
_entity.pdbx_description
1 polymer ?
#
loop_
_entity_poly.entity_id
_entity_poly.type
_entity_poly.pdbx_seq_one_letter_code
_entity_poly.pdbx_strand_id
1 'polypeptide(L)'
;LFLRNYPHARQKAILIQYAFPIASNWEDSTEFQTDLKNLVDDVNKEFADDGRPKIVLRIQAITAEQKYGLFLSSDCLLDTSIRDGLNLNPFEFICCRRGRTSALI
;
A
#
# COMPACT_ATOMS: atom_id res chain seq x y z
N LEU A 1 -1.19 -12.66 8.42
CA LEU A 1 -1.89 -12.86 9.71
C LEU A 1 -3.25 -12.12 9.78
N PHE A 2 -3.35 -10.84 9.38
CA PHE A 2 -4.60 -10.04 9.48
C PHE A 2 -5.84 -10.67 8.81
N LEU A 3 -5.79 -10.95 7.50
CA LEU A 3 -6.94 -11.52 6.77
C LEU A 3 -7.30 -12.95 7.24
N ARG A 4 -6.33 -13.70 7.80
CA ARG A 4 -6.59 -15.01 8.41
C ARG A 4 -7.32 -14.86 9.75
N ASN A 5 -6.82 -13.97 10.61
CA ASN A 5 -7.33 -13.79 11.98
C ASN A 5 -8.64 -13.00 12.03
N TYR A 6 -8.92 -12.16 11.04
CA TYR A 6 -10.10 -11.30 11.00
C TYR A 6 -10.90 -11.52 9.69
N PRO A 7 -11.65 -12.63 9.57
CA PRO A 7 -12.40 -12.94 8.34
C PRO A 7 -13.39 -11.85 7.91
N HIS A 8 -13.98 -11.14 8.87
CA HIS A 8 -14.91 -10.03 8.60
C HIS A 8 -14.26 -8.84 7.88
N ALA A 9 -12.93 -8.70 7.98
CA ALA A 9 -12.19 -7.64 7.31
C ALA A 9 -12.00 -7.93 5.81
N ARG A 10 -12.11 -9.20 5.39
CA ARG A 10 -11.93 -9.60 3.99
C ARG A 10 -12.84 -8.81 3.06
N GLN A 11 -14.10 -8.58 3.44
CA GLN A 11 -15.06 -7.81 2.62
C GLN A 11 -15.07 -6.30 2.86
N LYS A 12 -14.17 -5.80 3.70
CA LYS A 12 -14.17 -4.40 4.13
C LYS A 12 -12.84 -3.68 3.90
N ALA A 13 -11.76 -4.43 3.69
CA ALA A 13 -10.43 -3.89 3.57
C ALA A 13 -9.80 -4.23 2.21
N ILE A 14 -9.13 -3.24 1.63
CA ILE A 14 -8.25 -3.37 0.48
C ILE A 14 -6.98 -2.58 0.77
N LEU A 15 -5.83 -3.11 0.36
CA LEU A 15 -4.55 -2.43 0.43
C LEU A 15 -4.16 -1.94 -0.97
N ILE A 16 -3.85 -0.65 -1.10
CA ILE A 16 -3.29 -0.10 -2.33
C ILE A 16 -1.82 0.22 -2.06
N GLN A 17 -0.93 -0.47 -2.78
CA GLN A 17 0.51 -0.30 -2.63
C GLN A 17 1.11 0.25 -3.91
N TYR A 18 1.75 1.41 -3.81
CA TYR A 18 2.66 1.91 -4.84
C TYR A 18 4.09 1.56 -4.43
N ALA A 19 4.84 0.97 -5.34
CA ALA A 19 6.25 0.68 -5.18
C ALA A 19 7.00 1.37 -6.33
N PHE A 20 7.94 2.25 -6.02
CA PHE A 20 8.79 2.87 -7.01
C PHE A 20 10.23 2.38 -6.82
N PRO A 21 10.76 1.56 -7.74
CA PRO A 21 12.14 1.11 -7.64
C PRO A 21 13.09 2.31 -7.80
N ILE A 22 13.98 2.51 -6.82
CA ILE A 22 15.01 3.55 -6.91
C ILE A 22 16.07 3.03 -7.89
N ALA A 23 16.31 3.80 -8.96
CA ALA A 23 17.09 3.39 -10.12
C ALA A 23 18.59 3.10 -9.87
N SER A 24 19.08 3.20 -8.63
CA SER A 24 20.51 3.08 -8.33
C SER A 24 21.06 1.67 -8.53
N ASN A 25 20.25 0.60 -8.40
CA ASN A 25 20.63 -0.78 -8.71
C ASN A 25 19.51 -1.49 -9.49
N TRP A 26 19.64 -1.53 -10.81
CA TRP A 26 18.58 -2.04 -11.71
C TRP A 26 18.28 -3.55 -11.53
N GLU A 27 19.32 -4.34 -11.22
CA GLU A 27 19.25 -5.79 -10.98
C GLU A 27 18.48 -6.11 -9.69
N ASP A 28 18.86 -5.50 -8.56
CA ASP A 28 18.13 -5.60 -7.30
C ASP A 28 16.66 -5.17 -7.47
N SER A 29 16.40 -4.21 -8.37
CA SER A 29 15.05 -3.77 -8.67
C SER A 29 14.20 -4.85 -9.35
N THR A 30 14.77 -5.72 -10.17
CA THR A 30 13.99 -6.71 -10.96
C THR A 30 13.61 -7.93 -10.13
N GLU A 31 14.55 -8.46 -9.35
CA GLU A 31 14.28 -9.53 -8.38
C GLU A 31 13.26 -9.04 -7.34
N PHE A 32 13.48 -7.86 -6.76
CA PHE A 32 12.55 -7.26 -5.80
C PHE A 32 11.13 -7.08 -6.36
N GLN A 33 11.01 -6.61 -7.60
CA GLN A 33 9.70 -6.49 -8.26
C GLN A 33 9.02 -7.84 -8.46
N THR A 34 9.80 -8.89 -8.75
CA THR A 34 9.30 -10.24 -8.95
C THR A 34 8.80 -10.84 -7.64
N ASP A 35 9.59 -10.72 -6.57
CA ASP A 35 9.22 -11.17 -5.23
C ASP A 35 7.97 -10.45 -4.71
N LEU A 36 7.91 -9.13 -4.92
CA LEU A 36 6.76 -8.34 -4.50
C LEU A 36 5.48 -8.72 -5.25
N LYS A 37 5.58 -8.99 -6.56
CA LYS A 37 4.45 -9.48 -7.36
C LYS A 37 3.99 -10.86 -6.89
N ASN A 38 4.92 -11.80 -6.71
CA ASN A 38 4.61 -13.15 -6.24
C ASN A 38 3.91 -13.13 -4.89
N LEU A 39 4.40 -12.31 -3.94
CA LEU A 39 3.78 -12.14 -2.63
C LEU A 39 2.35 -11.60 -2.73
N VAL A 40 2.14 -10.59 -3.57
CA VAL A 40 0.81 -9.99 -3.78
C VAL A 40 -0.14 -10.99 -4.46
N ASP A 41 0.35 -11.75 -5.42
CA ASP A 41 -0.41 -12.76 -6.13
C ASP A 41 -0.82 -13.91 -5.21
N ASP A 42 0.07 -14.38 -4.33
CA ASP A 42 -0.25 -15.41 -3.34
C ASP A 42 -1.35 -14.94 -2.37
N VAL A 43 -1.26 -13.70 -1.86
CA VAL A 43 -2.30 -13.14 -0.98
C VAL A 43 -3.62 -12.97 -1.73
N ASN A 44 -3.58 -12.45 -2.96
CA ASN A 44 -4.79 -12.26 -3.75
C ASN A 44 -5.41 -13.61 -4.14
N LYS A 45 -4.62 -14.63 -4.46
CA LYS A 45 -5.10 -15.98 -4.75
C LYS A 45 -5.79 -16.61 -3.53
N GLU A 46 -5.27 -16.38 -2.33
CA GLU A 46 -5.86 -16.89 -1.10
C GLU A 46 -7.12 -16.13 -0.67
N PHE A 47 -7.18 -14.81 -0.88
CA PHE A 47 -8.20 -13.95 -0.24
C PHE A 47 -9.08 -13.11 -1.17
N ALA A 48 -8.87 -13.11 -2.49
CA ALA A 48 -9.71 -12.34 -3.41
C ALA A 48 -11.21 -12.67 -3.23
N ASP A 49 -12.05 -11.66 -3.44
CA ASP A 49 -13.51 -11.77 -3.27
C ASP A 49 -14.22 -11.38 -4.56
N ASP A 50 -15.00 -12.28 -5.16
CA ASP A 50 -15.77 -12.03 -6.38
C ASP A 50 -14.96 -11.31 -7.48
N GLY A 51 -13.71 -11.75 -7.67
CA GLY A 51 -12.78 -11.16 -8.65
C GLY A 51 -12.13 -9.83 -8.24
N ARG A 52 -12.38 -9.34 -7.02
CA ARG A 52 -11.71 -8.15 -6.47
C ARG A 52 -10.44 -8.54 -5.70
N PRO A 53 -9.26 -7.98 -6.05
CA PRO A 53 -8.03 -8.23 -5.31
C PRO A 53 -8.09 -7.60 -3.92
N LYS A 54 -7.36 -8.17 -2.96
CA LYS A 54 -7.16 -7.59 -1.62
C LYS A 54 -5.97 -6.65 -1.58
N ILE A 55 -4.99 -6.85 -2.46
CA ILE A 55 -3.87 -5.94 -2.64
C ILE A 55 -3.82 -5.48 -4.10
N VAL A 56 -3.88 -4.17 -4.31
CA VAL A 56 -3.64 -3.54 -5.61
C VAL A 56 -2.22 -3.02 -5.62
N LEU A 57 -1.32 -3.75 -6.26
CA LEU A 57 0.07 -3.35 -6.45
C LEU A 57 0.24 -2.50 -7.71
N ARG A 58 1.01 -1.42 -7.60
CA ARG A 58 1.43 -0.57 -8.71
C ARG A 58 2.94 -0.35 -8.61
N ILE A 59 3.69 -0.94 -9.54
CA ILE A 59 5.13 -0.76 -9.64
C ILE A 59 5.42 0.33 -10.67
N GLN A 60 5.34 1.58 -10.25
CA GLN A 60 5.53 2.76 -11.10
C GLN A 60 5.64 4.02 -10.24
N ALA A 61 6.10 5.11 -10.85
CA ALA A 61 6.03 6.42 -10.23
C ALA A 61 4.56 6.81 -9.96
N ILE A 62 4.32 7.54 -8.89
CA ILE A 62 3.02 8.09 -8.53
C ILE A 62 3.05 9.61 -8.69
N THR A 63 2.03 10.19 -9.32
CA THR A 63 1.92 11.65 -9.38
C THR A 63 1.43 12.22 -8.05
N ALA A 64 1.66 13.52 -7.81
CA ALA A 64 1.18 14.18 -6.60
C ALA A 64 -0.36 14.08 -6.47
N GLU A 65 -1.08 14.27 -7.58
CA GLU A 65 -2.55 14.20 -7.63
C GLU A 65 -3.05 12.79 -7.29
N GLN A 66 -2.41 11.76 -7.83
CA GLN A 66 -2.75 10.36 -7.50
C GLN A 66 -2.50 10.06 -6.03
N LYS A 67 -1.33 10.47 -5.51
CA LYS A 67 -0.95 10.26 -4.11
C LYS A 67 -1.93 10.95 -3.16
N TYR A 68 -2.22 12.23 -3.37
CA TYR A 68 -3.13 12.97 -2.50
C TYR A 68 -4.58 12.52 -2.68
N GLY A 69 -4.99 12.11 -3.88
CA GLY A 69 -6.28 11.47 -4.12
C GLY A 69 -6.45 10.22 -3.27
N LEU A 70 -5.42 9.35 -3.23
CA LEU A 70 -5.41 8.17 -2.36
C LEU A 70 -5.47 8.56 -0.89
N PHE A 71 -4.62 9.50 -0.44
CA PHE A 71 -4.65 9.96 0.95
C PHE A 71 -6.02 10.50 1.37
N LEU A 72 -6.69 11.27 0.50
CA LEU A 72 -8.03 11.79 0.75
C LEU A 72 -9.07 10.69 0.86
N SER A 73 -8.97 9.62 0.06
CA SER A 73 -9.92 8.49 0.04
C SER A 73 -9.65 7.42 1.08
N SER A 74 -8.41 7.28 1.57
CA SER A 74 -8.01 6.20 2.47
C SER A 74 -8.46 6.44 3.91
N ASP A 75 -8.92 5.38 4.57
CA ASP A 75 -9.23 5.40 6.01
C ASP A 75 -7.97 5.29 6.87
N CYS A 76 -6.93 4.64 6.34
CA CYS A 76 -5.67 4.40 7.02
C CYS A 76 -4.48 4.60 6.06
N LEU A 77 -3.37 5.13 6.58
CA LEU A 77 -2.04 5.01 5.98
C LEU A 77 -1.23 3.99 6.80
N LEU A 78 -0.57 3.05 6.11
CA LEU A 78 0.41 2.16 6.72
C LEU A 78 1.81 2.62 6.31
N ASP A 79 2.59 3.10 7.27
CA ASP A 79 3.99 3.45 7.11
C ASP A 79 4.84 2.60 8.08
N THR A 80 5.29 1.45 7.57
CA THR A 80 6.06 0.47 8.34
C THR A 80 7.52 0.46 7.93
N SER A 81 8.07 1.63 7.61
CA SER A 81 9.48 1.77 7.23
C SER A 81 10.41 1.31 8.38
N ILE A 82 11.38 0.45 8.06
CA ILE A 82 12.32 -0.10 9.08
C ILE A 82 13.33 0.98 9.50
N ARG A 83 13.82 1.75 8.52
CA ARG A 83 14.73 2.89 8.68
C ARG A 83 14.36 3.93 7.63
N ASP A 84 13.77 5.03 8.08
CA ASP A 84 13.57 6.21 7.28
C ASP A 84 13.99 7.43 8.12
N GLY A 85 14.68 8.38 7.51
CA GLY A 85 15.15 9.57 8.20
C GLY A 85 13.99 10.51 8.48
N LEU A 86 13.56 11.25 7.45
CA LEU A 86 12.39 12.11 7.50
C LEU A 86 11.39 11.65 6.43
N ASN A 87 10.43 10.82 6.84
CA ASN A 87 9.32 10.44 6.00
C ASN A 87 8.23 11.52 6.07
N LEU A 88 7.95 12.19 4.95
CA LEU A 88 6.91 13.21 4.86
C LEU A 88 5.51 12.63 4.59
N ASN A 89 5.41 11.37 4.14
CA ASN A 89 4.12 10.76 3.78
C ASN A 89 3.12 10.76 4.95
N PRO A 90 3.51 10.43 6.20
CA PRO A 90 2.60 10.52 7.34
C PRO A 90 2.06 11.93 7.58
N PHE A 91 2.94 12.94 7.51
CA PHE A 91 2.56 14.34 7.73
C PHE A 91 1.59 14.82 6.64
N GLU A 92 1.89 14.52 5.39
CA GLU A 92 1.03 14.84 4.26
C GLU A 92 -0.33 14.14 4.36
N PHE A 93 -0.37 12.87 4.77
CA PHE A 93 -1.61 12.13 4.99
C PHE A 93 -2.48 12.78 6.07
N ILE A 94 -1.89 13.16 7.22
CA ILE A 94 -2.60 13.87 8.28
C ILE A 94 -3.16 15.20 7.76
N CYS A 95 -2.39 15.94 6.97
CA CYS A 95 -2.85 17.19 6.34
C CYS A 95 -4.05 16.95 5.40
N CYS A 96 -3.99 15.92 4.54
CA CYS A 96 -5.09 15.54 3.65
C CYS A 96 -6.35 15.11 4.42
N ARG A 97 -6.19 14.47 5.59
CA ARG A 97 -7.31 13.96 6.41
C ARG A 97 -7.77 14.92 7.50
N ARG A 98 -7.32 16.18 7.50
CA ARG A 98 -7.67 17.17 8.53
C ARG A 98 -9.19 17.29 8.70
N GLY A 99 -9.66 17.11 9.94
CA GLY A 99 -11.09 17.16 10.28
C GLY A 99 -11.88 15.88 9.96
N ARG A 100 -11.21 14.78 9.56
CA ARG A 100 -11.80 13.46 9.37
C ARG A 100 -11.14 12.45 10.30
N THR A 101 -11.88 11.40 10.66
CA THR A 101 -11.28 10.24 11.34
C THR A 101 -10.36 9.53 10.37
N SER A 102 -9.13 9.25 10.80
CA SER A 102 -8.13 8.49 10.04
C SER A 102 -7.16 7.81 11.00
N ALA A 103 -6.60 6.68 10.57
CA ALA A 103 -5.52 6.00 11.28
C ALA A 103 -4.19 6.14 10.52
N LEU A 104 -3.11 6.34 11.25
CA LEU A 104 -1.74 6.22 10.77
C LEU A 104 -1.09 5.12 11.60
N ILE A 105 -0.58 4.09 10.93
CA ILE A 105 0.03 2.90 11.54
C ILE A 105 1.50 2.84 11.15
#